data_AF-A0AAE0ZXU2-F1
#
_entry.id   AF-A0AAE0ZXU2-F1
#
_cell.length_a   1.000
_cell.length_b   1.000
_cell.length_c   1.000
_cell.angle_alpha   90.00
_cell.angle_beta   90.00
_cell.angle_gamma   90.00
#
_symmetry.space_group_name_H-M   'P 1'
#
loop_
_entity.id
_entity.type
_entity.pdbx_description
1 polymer ?
#
loop_
_entity_poly.entity_id
_entity_poly.type
_entity_poly.pdbx_seq_one_letter_code
_entity_poly.pdbx_strand_id
1 'polypeptide(L)'
;MEREGEVGLFQSVLEFNRDFSFYTAQLAVEQRRNSLRKPTDMPIEDDVKKEIGSFILSGMHSTVEDVYKIWEKHDFVKLRNLIVSRLTLYNARLTLSEWREAEDSVWVDPELAEKITDSLEETLLRGTKLAYIPNDAVPLLIPNNTVEAVRKLVFERANVGISGDNVFLFPNTNNSRDDVSGYNCIQSVAGTMGIN
;
A
#
# COMPACT_ATOMS: atom_id res chain seq x y z
N MET A 1 21.86 32.57 44.37
CA MET A 1 22.50 33.72 43.71
C MET A 1 23.52 33.29 42.66
N GLU A 2 24.57 32.52 42.98
CA GLU A 2 25.58 32.13 41.97
C GLU A 2 25.01 31.32 40.78
N ARG A 3 24.12 30.34 41.03
CA ARG A 3 23.48 29.56 39.95
C ARG A 3 22.63 30.39 38.99
N GLU A 4 21.97 31.44 39.46
CA GLU A 4 21.13 32.28 38.59
C GLU A 4 21.98 33.14 37.66
N GLY A 5 23.16 33.58 38.12
CA GLY A 5 24.15 34.27 37.29
C GLY A 5 24.78 33.37 36.23
N GLU A 6 25.11 32.13 36.58
CA GLU A 6 25.66 31.14 35.62
C GLU A 6 24.63 30.74 34.55
N VAL A 7 23.37 30.54 34.94
CA VAL A 7 22.29 30.23 33.99
C VAL A 7 22.05 31.41 33.05
N GLY A 8 22.08 32.64 33.54
CA GLY A 8 21.95 33.84 32.71
C GLY A 8 23.10 33.98 31.70
N LEU A 9 24.34 33.76 32.15
CA LEU A 9 25.51 33.77 31.26
C LEU A 9 25.42 32.67 30.20
N PHE A 10 25.04 31.46 30.59
CA PHE A 10 24.86 30.34 29.66
C PHE A 10 23.79 30.64 28.62
N GLN A 11 22.64 31.21 29.02
CA GLN A 11 21.59 31.60 28.09
C GLN A 11 22.07 32.66 27.09
N SER A 12 22.79 33.68 27.54
CA SER A 12 23.34 34.71 26.65
C SER A 12 24.35 34.14 25.65
N VAL A 13 25.23 33.24 26.08
CA VAL A 13 26.21 32.58 25.20
C VAL A 13 25.52 31.63 24.22
N LEU A 14 24.50 30.91 24.68
CA LEU A 14 23.70 30.02 23.85
C LEU A 14 22.92 30.79 22.79
N GLU A 15 22.29 31.91 23.15
CA GLU A 15 21.57 32.77 22.21
C GLU A 15 22.52 33.37 21.17
N PHE A 16 23.69 33.87 21.60
CA PHE A 16 24.68 34.44 20.70
C PHE A 16 25.23 33.43 19.68
N ASN A 17 25.41 32.16 20.10
CA ASN A 17 25.96 31.11 19.25
C ASN A 17 24.89 30.18 18.65
N ARG A 18 23.60 30.43 18.91
CA ARG A 18 22.50 29.51 18.58
C ARG A 18 22.51 29.14 17.10
N ASP A 19 22.60 30.14 16.24
CA ASP A 19 22.52 29.94 14.81
C ASP A 19 23.73 29.17 14.29
N PHE A 20 24.92 29.34 14.88
CA PHE A 20 26.10 28.56 14.53
C PHE A 20 26.01 27.11 15.02
N SER A 21 25.62 26.90 16.28
CA SER A 21 25.54 25.56 16.89
C SER A 21 24.41 24.71 16.30
N PHE A 22 23.32 25.34 15.85
CA PHE A 22 22.15 24.65 15.30
C PHE A 22 21.97 24.82 13.79
N TYR A 23 22.90 25.48 13.09
CA TYR A 23 22.81 25.76 11.65
C TYR A 23 22.43 24.52 10.83
N THR A 24 23.18 23.43 11.00
CA THR A 24 22.98 22.18 10.25
C THR A 24 21.62 21.55 10.54
N ALA A 25 21.18 21.61 11.80
CA ALA A 25 19.87 21.09 12.18
C ALA A 25 18.74 21.94 11.59
N GLN A 26 18.91 23.27 11.57
CA GLN A 26 17.96 24.21 11.00
C GLN A 26 17.84 24.02 9.48
N LEU A 27 18.97 23.84 8.78
CA LEU A 27 19.02 23.48 7.36
C LEU A 27 18.31 22.16 7.07
N ALA A 28 18.55 21.13 7.88
CA ALA A 28 17.89 19.83 7.73
C ALA A 28 16.37 19.94 7.94
N VAL A 29 15.92 20.74 8.91
CA VAL A 29 14.49 21.00 9.16
C VAL A 29 13.86 21.77 7.99
N GLU A 30 14.53 22.79 7.45
CA GLU A 30 14.02 23.58 6.33
C GLU A 30 14.02 22.79 5.01
N GLN A 31 15.04 21.97 4.75
CA GLN A 31 15.05 21.03 3.63
C GLN A 31 13.89 20.04 3.73
N ARG A 32 13.65 19.48 4.93
CA ARG A 32 12.53 18.57 5.17
C ARG A 32 11.18 19.28 5.05
N ARG A 33 11.06 20.53 5.53
CA ARG A 33 9.86 21.34 5.33
C ARG A 33 9.58 21.58 3.85
N ASN A 34 10.61 21.87 3.06
CA ASN A 34 10.47 22.07 1.63
C ASN A 34 10.12 20.78 0.89
N SER A 35 10.67 19.62 1.29
CA SER A 35 10.29 18.32 0.73
C SER A 35 8.89 17.86 1.14
N LEU A 36 8.33 18.43 2.21
CA LEU A 36 6.96 18.17 2.69
C LEU A 36 5.93 19.16 2.10
N ARG A 37 6.36 20.18 1.35
CA ARG A 37 5.42 21.05 0.63
C ARG A 37 4.76 20.25 -0.49
N LYS A 38 3.45 20.39 -0.64
CA LYS A 38 2.72 19.82 -1.79
C LYS A 38 3.38 20.33 -3.07
N PRO A 39 3.74 19.44 -4.03
CA PRO A 39 4.24 19.86 -5.33
C PRO A 39 3.28 20.85 -6.00
N THR A 40 3.82 21.91 -6.59
CA THR A 40 3.02 22.96 -7.25
C THR A 40 2.26 22.41 -8.45
N ASP A 41 2.84 21.42 -9.13
CA ASP A 41 2.23 20.65 -10.21
C ASP A 41 1.77 19.28 -9.69
N MET A 42 0.84 19.27 -8.73
CA MET A 42 0.11 18.02 -8.49
C MET A 42 -0.77 17.75 -9.71
N PRO A 43 -0.61 16.61 -10.39
CA PRO A 43 -1.58 16.22 -11.39
C PRO A 43 -2.96 16.12 -10.73
N ILE A 44 -4.01 16.44 -11.48
CA ILE A 44 -5.38 16.46 -10.97
C ILE A 44 -5.66 15.09 -10.35
N GLU A 45 -5.90 15.07 -9.04
CA GLU A 45 -5.97 13.85 -8.22
C GLU A 45 -6.97 12.84 -8.78
N ASP A 46 -8.04 13.37 -9.37
CA ASP A 46 -9.11 12.63 -10.02
C ASP A 46 -8.68 11.93 -11.31
N ASP A 47 -7.86 12.59 -12.14
CA ASP A 47 -7.45 12.04 -13.43
C ASP A 47 -6.42 10.93 -13.23
N VAL A 48 -5.46 11.13 -12.33
CA VAL A 48 -4.47 10.10 -12.00
C VAL A 48 -5.12 8.88 -11.34
N LYS A 49 -6.06 9.10 -10.39
CA LYS A 49 -6.77 7.98 -9.75
C LYS A 49 -7.67 7.23 -10.74
N LYS A 50 -8.33 7.93 -11.67
CA LYS A 50 -9.19 7.31 -12.70
C LYS A 50 -8.39 6.59 -13.77
N GLU A 51 -7.33 7.20 -14.29
CA GLU A 51 -6.51 6.63 -15.36
C GLU A 51 -5.67 5.45 -14.86
N ILE A 52 -4.97 5.59 -13.72
CA ILE A 52 -4.24 4.47 -13.11
C ILE A 52 -5.21 3.38 -12.66
N GLY A 53 -6.34 3.76 -12.05
CA GLY A 53 -7.34 2.81 -11.60
C GLY A 53 -7.96 1.99 -12.74
N SER A 54 -8.31 2.63 -13.86
CA SER A 54 -8.86 1.96 -15.03
C SER A 54 -7.83 1.11 -15.77
N PHE A 55 -6.58 1.59 -15.87
CA PHE A 55 -5.46 0.82 -16.41
C PHE A 55 -5.21 -0.45 -15.60
N ILE A 56 -5.17 -0.34 -14.27
CA ILE A 56 -4.98 -1.48 -13.38
C ILE A 56 -6.11 -2.49 -13.55
N LEU A 57 -7.37 -2.02 -13.63
CA LEU A 57 -8.52 -2.90 -13.82
C LEU A 57 -8.47 -3.66 -15.14
N SER A 58 -8.22 -2.94 -16.23
CA SER A 58 -8.09 -3.54 -17.56
C SER A 58 -6.93 -4.54 -17.61
N GLY A 59 -5.80 -4.20 -17.00
CA GLY A 59 -4.63 -5.08 -16.90
C GLY A 59 -4.90 -6.35 -16.10
N MET A 60 -5.63 -6.26 -14.98
CA MET A 60 -6.03 -7.45 -14.21
C MET A 60 -6.99 -8.33 -15.00
N HIS A 61 -8.03 -7.73 -15.59
CA HIS A 61 -9.06 -8.47 -16.34
C HIS A 61 -8.47 -9.24 -17.52
N SER A 62 -7.69 -8.55 -18.36
CA SER A 62 -7.01 -9.17 -19.52
C SER A 62 -6.06 -10.30 -19.14
N THR A 63 -5.44 -10.23 -17.96
CA THR A 63 -4.52 -11.26 -17.47
C THR A 63 -5.25 -12.48 -16.91
N VAL A 64 -6.47 -12.30 -16.38
CA VAL A 64 -7.30 -13.38 -15.82
C VAL A 64 -8.14 -14.09 -16.90
N GLU A 65 -8.62 -13.36 -17.91
CA GLU A 65 -9.46 -13.92 -18.98
C GLU A 65 -8.74 -14.94 -19.88
N ASP A 66 -7.41 -14.85 -19.99
CA ASP A 66 -6.64 -15.75 -20.83
C ASP A 66 -6.36 -17.09 -20.11
N VAL A 67 -7.36 -17.98 -20.16
CA VAL A 67 -7.33 -19.30 -19.49
C VAL A 67 -6.29 -20.25 -20.10
N TYR A 68 -5.87 -20.02 -21.34
CA TYR A 68 -4.97 -20.92 -22.09
C TYR A 68 -3.51 -20.48 -22.08
N LYS A 69 -3.22 -19.28 -21.60
CA LYS A 69 -1.85 -18.78 -21.51
C LYS A 69 -1.05 -19.57 -20.49
N ILE A 70 0.13 -20.04 -20.91
CA ILE A 70 1.15 -20.56 -19.99
C ILE A 70 1.74 -19.36 -19.25
N TRP A 71 1.58 -19.36 -17.93
CA TRP A 71 2.05 -18.28 -17.08
C TRP A 71 3.54 -18.36 -16.86
N GLU A 72 4.24 -17.30 -17.23
CA GLU A 72 5.64 -17.13 -16.88
C GLU A 72 5.78 -16.27 -15.62
N LYS A 73 6.97 -16.33 -15.02
CA LYS A 73 7.34 -15.51 -13.86
C LYS A 73 7.06 -14.01 -14.07
N HIS A 74 7.22 -13.52 -15.30
CA HIS A 74 6.91 -12.14 -15.65
C HIS A 74 5.42 -11.82 -15.50
N ASP A 75 4.53 -12.72 -15.94
CA ASP A 75 3.08 -12.52 -15.84
C ASP A 75 2.61 -12.49 -14.39
N PHE A 76 3.20 -13.36 -13.57
CA PHE A 76 2.97 -13.34 -12.12
C PHE A 76 3.39 -12.01 -11.50
N VAL A 77 4.59 -11.53 -11.80
CA VAL A 77 5.08 -10.24 -11.28
C VAL A 77 4.19 -9.09 -11.76
N LYS A 78 3.74 -9.13 -13.01
CA LYS A 78 2.84 -8.13 -13.58
C LYS A 78 1.50 -8.11 -12.85
N LEU A 79 0.81 -9.26 -12.73
CA LEU A 79 -0.47 -9.32 -12.03
C LEU A 79 -0.33 -8.92 -10.56
N ARG A 80 0.70 -9.42 -9.88
CA ARG A 80 1.02 -9.05 -8.50
C ARG A 80 1.19 -7.54 -8.35
N ASN A 81 1.99 -6.91 -9.22
CA ASN A 81 2.21 -5.47 -9.14
C ASN A 81 0.92 -4.69 -9.38
N LEU A 82 0.05 -5.13 -10.29
CA LEU A 82 -1.27 -4.51 -10.51
C LEU A 82 -2.17 -4.60 -9.27
N ILE A 83 -2.30 -5.80 -8.69
CA ILE A 83 -3.11 -6.03 -7.47
C ILE A 83 -2.55 -5.22 -6.30
N VAL A 84 -1.25 -5.33 -6.05
CA VAL A 84 -0.60 -4.61 -4.95
C VAL A 84 -0.70 -3.11 -5.16
N SER A 85 -0.54 -2.59 -6.37
CA SER A 85 -0.70 -1.14 -6.61
C SER A 85 -2.12 -0.67 -6.28
N ARG A 86 -3.12 -1.49 -6.61
CA ARG A 86 -4.53 -1.23 -6.26
C ARG A 86 -4.77 -1.25 -4.75
N LEU A 87 -4.14 -2.17 -4.03
CA LEU A 87 -4.30 -2.35 -2.57
C LEU A 87 -3.35 -1.46 -1.74
N THR A 88 -2.25 -0.98 -2.31
CA THR A 88 -1.28 -0.10 -1.65
C THR A 88 -1.88 1.29 -1.44
N LEU A 89 -2.79 1.71 -2.32
CA LEU A 89 -3.65 2.88 -2.07
C LEU A 89 -4.47 2.72 -0.76
N TYR A 90 -4.60 1.50 -0.23
CA TYR A 90 -5.28 1.14 1.01
C TYR A 90 -4.33 0.58 2.11
N ASN A 91 -3.00 0.74 1.99
CA ASN A 91 -2.00 0.32 2.99
C ASN A 91 -2.07 -1.18 3.42
N ALA A 92 -2.23 -2.10 2.47
CA ALA A 92 -2.34 -3.53 2.77
C ALA A 92 -0.99 -4.27 2.78
N ARG A 93 -0.60 -4.85 3.92
CA ARG A 93 0.26 -6.05 3.96
C ARG A 93 -0.65 -7.21 4.37
N LEU A 94 -0.76 -8.24 3.53
CA LEU A 94 -1.70 -9.34 3.77
C LEU A 94 -0.99 -10.70 3.67
N THR A 95 -1.31 -11.59 4.59
CA THR A 95 -0.89 -13.00 4.59
C THR A 95 -1.93 -13.89 3.89
N LEU A 96 -1.53 -15.12 3.55
CA LEU A 96 -2.43 -16.11 2.96
C LEU A 96 -3.57 -16.51 3.91
N SER A 97 -3.36 -16.51 5.24
CA SER A 97 -4.40 -16.80 6.22
C SER A 97 -5.43 -15.68 6.30
N GLU A 98 -4.99 -14.43 6.40
CA GLU A 98 -5.89 -13.26 6.45
C GLU A 98 -6.69 -13.13 5.14
N TRP A 99 -6.08 -13.48 4.00
CA TRP A 99 -6.79 -13.57 2.72
C TRP A 99 -7.92 -14.60 2.75
N ARG A 100 -7.66 -15.82 3.24
CA ARG A 100 -8.68 -16.88 3.29
C ARG A 100 -9.86 -16.48 4.17
N GLU A 101 -9.60 -15.89 5.33
CA GLU A 101 -10.66 -15.37 6.20
C GLU A 101 -11.50 -14.28 5.52
N ALA A 102 -10.86 -13.38 4.77
CA ALA A 102 -11.54 -12.33 4.01
C ALA A 102 -12.37 -12.89 2.84
N GLU A 103 -11.82 -13.88 2.14
CA GLU A 103 -12.48 -14.58 1.05
C GLU A 103 -13.74 -15.32 1.53
N ASP A 104 -13.62 -16.03 2.66
CA ASP A 104 -14.70 -16.74 3.34
C ASP A 104 -15.67 -15.80 4.09
N SER A 105 -15.41 -14.49 4.06
CA SER A 105 -16.24 -13.44 4.66
C SER A 105 -16.44 -13.60 6.18
N VAL A 106 -15.42 -14.13 6.87
CA VAL A 106 -15.44 -14.44 8.32
C VAL A 106 -15.74 -13.20 9.18
N TRP A 107 -15.28 -12.03 8.73
CA TRP A 107 -15.37 -10.78 9.49
C TRP A 107 -16.65 -9.98 9.26
N VAL A 108 -17.56 -10.44 8.39
CA VAL A 108 -18.85 -9.79 8.13
C VAL A 108 -19.96 -10.67 8.66
N ASP A 109 -20.62 -10.23 9.72
CA ASP A 109 -21.82 -10.88 10.23
C ASP A 109 -22.99 -10.63 9.25
N PRO A 110 -23.54 -11.67 8.60
CA PRO A 110 -24.63 -11.51 7.62
C PRO A 110 -25.88 -10.88 8.23
N GLU A 111 -26.20 -11.20 9.48
CA GLU A 111 -27.42 -10.71 10.14
C GLU A 111 -27.30 -9.22 10.52
N LEU A 112 -26.08 -8.75 10.78
CA LEU A 112 -25.81 -7.32 11.01
C LEU A 112 -25.72 -6.57 9.68
N ALA A 113 -25.14 -7.17 8.64
CA ALA A 113 -25.06 -6.58 7.31
C ALA A 113 -26.45 -6.32 6.71
N GLU A 114 -27.42 -7.22 6.94
CA GLU A 114 -28.82 -7.05 6.49
C GLU A 114 -29.56 -5.92 7.21
N LYS A 115 -29.09 -5.47 8.38
CA LYS A 115 -29.70 -4.39 9.17
C LYS A 115 -29.19 -3.00 8.79
N ILE A 116 -28.25 -2.90 7.86
CA ILE A 116 -27.67 -1.63 7.44
C ILE A 116 -28.68 -0.87 6.60
N THR A 117 -29.02 0.33 7.08
CA THR A 117 -29.98 1.22 6.43
C THR A 117 -29.29 2.33 5.62
N ASP A 118 -27.99 2.54 5.83
CA ASP A 118 -27.22 3.55 5.11
C ASP A 118 -26.77 3.01 3.74
N SER A 119 -27.12 3.76 2.69
CA SER A 119 -26.86 3.34 1.30
C SER A 119 -25.38 3.28 0.93
N LEU A 120 -24.54 4.11 1.58
CA LEU A 120 -23.10 4.15 1.31
C LEU A 120 -22.41 2.95 1.97
N GLU A 121 -22.76 2.65 3.22
CA GLU A 121 -22.28 1.47 3.94
C GLU A 121 -22.71 0.17 3.25
N GLU A 122 -23.96 0.09 2.79
CA GLU A 122 -24.45 -1.05 2.02
C GLU A 122 -23.64 -1.23 0.73
N THR A 123 -23.40 -0.15 -0.01
CA THR A 123 -22.61 -0.19 -1.25
C THR A 123 -21.17 -0.63 -0.98
N LEU A 124 -20.56 -0.15 0.12
CA LEU A 124 -19.20 -0.50 0.50
C LEU A 124 -19.09 -1.99 0.85
N LEU A 125 -20.00 -2.52 1.64
CA LEU A 125 -20.02 -3.93 2.03
C LEU A 125 -20.33 -4.87 0.87
N ARG A 126 -21.24 -4.48 -0.04
CA ARG A 126 -21.50 -5.24 -1.27
C ARG A 126 -20.31 -5.21 -2.24
N GLY A 127 -19.52 -4.14 -2.22
CA GLY A 127 -18.41 -3.91 -3.14
C GLY A 127 -17.05 -4.46 -2.68
N THR A 128 -16.93 -4.87 -1.42
CA THR A 128 -15.63 -5.21 -0.80
C THR A 128 -15.70 -6.46 0.08
N LYS A 129 -14.56 -7.12 0.25
CA LYS A 129 -14.27 -8.10 1.30
C LYS A 129 -13.51 -7.42 2.43
N LEU A 130 -13.66 -7.95 3.64
CA LEU A 130 -13.02 -7.41 4.84
C LEU A 130 -11.95 -8.37 5.34
N ALA A 131 -10.71 -7.90 5.45
CA ALA A 131 -9.64 -8.60 6.14
C ALA A 131 -9.26 -7.84 7.41
N TYR A 132 -8.88 -8.57 8.46
CA TYR A 132 -8.40 -7.97 9.70
C TYR A 132 -6.90 -8.24 9.86
N ILE A 133 -6.11 -7.18 10.06
CA ILE A 133 -4.66 -7.29 10.30
C ILE A 133 -4.42 -7.22 11.82
N PRO A 134 -4.05 -8.33 12.50
CA PRO A 134 -4.02 -8.39 13.96
C PRO A 134 -3.06 -7.40 14.62
N ASN A 135 -1.94 -7.11 13.95
CA ASN A 135 -0.87 -6.27 14.52
C ASN A 135 -1.14 -4.77 14.40
N ASP A 136 -1.92 -4.37 13.39
CA ASP A 136 -2.22 -2.95 13.13
C ASP A 136 -3.66 -2.58 13.53
N ALA A 137 -4.50 -3.57 13.85
CA ALA A 137 -5.93 -3.40 14.18
C ALA A 137 -6.71 -2.60 13.12
N VAL A 138 -6.22 -2.59 11.88
CA VAL A 138 -6.85 -1.88 10.76
C VAL A 138 -7.63 -2.87 9.93
N PRO A 139 -8.94 -2.65 9.70
CA PRO A 139 -9.69 -3.40 8.72
C PRO A 139 -9.22 -3.02 7.31
N LEU A 140 -8.82 -4.01 6.54
CA LEU A 140 -8.50 -3.84 5.13
C LEU A 140 -9.73 -4.14 4.28
N LEU A 141 -10.10 -3.16 3.45
CA LEU A 141 -11.15 -3.29 2.44
C LEU A 141 -10.53 -3.78 1.13
N ILE A 142 -10.94 -4.97 0.69
CA ILE A 142 -10.47 -5.59 -0.55
C ILE A 142 -11.58 -5.51 -1.59
N PRO A 143 -11.44 -4.71 -2.66
CA PRO A 143 -12.49 -4.59 -3.68
C PRO A 143 -12.79 -5.93 -4.36
N ASN A 144 -14.07 -6.26 -4.56
CA ASN A 144 -14.49 -7.55 -5.11
C ASN A 144 -13.91 -7.85 -6.50
N ASN A 145 -13.64 -6.82 -7.29
CA ASN A 145 -13.00 -6.96 -8.60
C ASN A 145 -11.51 -7.35 -8.56
N THR A 146 -10.92 -7.48 -7.37
CA THR A 146 -9.57 -8.01 -7.19
C THR A 146 -9.55 -9.49 -6.84
N VAL A 147 -10.68 -10.04 -6.39
CA VAL A 147 -10.76 -11.39 -5.82
C VAL A 147 -10.32 -12.46 -6.82
N GLU A 148 -10.84 -12.42 -8.05
CA GLU A 148 -10.46 -13.36 -9.12
C GLU A 148 -8.97 -13.28 -9.46
N ALA A 149 -8.43 -12.06 -9.52
CA ALA A 149 -7.01 -11.84 -9.77
C ALA A 149 -6.15 -12.40 -8.63
N VAL A 150 -6.55 -12.20 -7.38
CA VAL A 150 -5.86 -12.74 -6.21
C VAL A 150 -5.91 -14.27 -6.21
N ARG A 151 -7.06 -14.88 -6.51
CA ARG A 151 -7.20 -16.35 -6.63
C ARG A 151 -6.24 -16.93 -7.65
N LYS A 152 -6.19 -16.34 -8.85
CA LYS A 152 -5.27 -16.75 -9.92
C LYS A 152 -3.83 -16.62 -9.46
N LEU A 153 -3.48 -15.52 -8.80
CA LEU A 153 -2.14 -15.31 -8.25
C LEU A 153 -1.76 -16.39 -7.22
N VAL A 154 -2.67 -16.74 -6.31
CA VAL A 154 -2.43 -17.79 -5.30
C VAL A 154 -2.25 -19.16 -5.95
N PHE A 155 -3.04 -19.49 -6.98
CA PHE A 155 -2.95 -20.74 -7.72
C PHE A 155 -1.59 -20.89 -8.45
N GLU A 156 -1.10 -19.83 -9.08
CA GLU A 156 0.11 -19.87 -9.89
C GLU A 156 1.42 -19.84 -9.08
N ARG A 157 1.37 -19.72 -7.75
CA ARG A 157 2.57 -19.62 -6.88
C ARG A 157 3.56 -20.76 -7.09
N ALA A 158 3.06 -21.99 -7.18
CA ALA A 158 3.87 -23.19 -7.36
C ALA A 158 4.56 -23.18 -8.74
N ASN A 159 3.87 -22.72 -9.78
CA ASN A 159 4.35 -22.71 -11.16
C ASN A 159 5.50 -21.71 -11.36
N VAL A 160 5.54 -20.62 -10.58
CA VAL A 160 6.57 -19.58 -10.68
C VAL A 160 7.73 -19.73 -9.68
N GLY A 161 7.79 -20.85 -8.97
CA GLY A 161 8.90 -21.16 -8.06
C GLY A 161 8.91 -20.31 -6.79
N ILE A 162 7.73 -20.00 -6.23
CA ILE A 162 7.62 -19.41 -4.89
C ILE A 162 7.75 -20.52 -3.85
N SER A 163 8.52 -20.24 -2.80
CA SER A 163 8.68 -21.17 -1.67
C SER A 163 7.34 -21.39 -0.96
N GLY A 164 7.03 -22.66 -0.64
CA GLY A 164 5.86 -23.03 0.15
C GLY A 164 5.88 -22.45 1.58
N ASP A 165 7.06 -22.08 2.09
CA ASP A 165 7.22 -21.44 3.40
C ASP A 165 6.82 -19.95 3.40
N ASN A 166 6.60 -19.34 2.23
CA ASN A 166 6.27 -17.92 2.15
C ASN A 166 4.81 -17.69 2.54
N VAL A 167 4.61 -17.02 3.68
CA VAL A 167 3.30 -16.73 4.28
C VAL A 167 2.58 -15.54 3.67
N PHE A 168 3.28 -14.68 2.91
CA PHE A 168 2.73 -13.46 2.35
C PHE A 168 1.88 -13.73 1.11
N LEU A 169 0.79 -12.97 0.96
CA LEU A 169 -0.07 -13.05 -0.21
C LEU A 169 0.67 -12.59 -1.48
N PHE A 170 1.54 -11.57 -1.36
CA PHE A 170 2.25 -10.95 -2.47
C PHE A 170 3.78 -11.13 -2.39
N PRO A 171 4.27 -12.36 -2.56
CA PRO A 171 5.67 -12.68 -2.32
C PRO A 171 6.60 -12.07 -3.36
N ASN A 172 7.83 -11.79 -2.93
CA ASN A 172 8.94 -11.65 -3.85
C ASN A 172 9.26 -12.99 -4.52
N THR A 173 9.72 -12.93 -5.77
CA THR A 173 10.13 -14.13 -6.51
C THR A 173 11.52 -14.63 -6.09
N ASN A 174 12.01 -15.74 -6.66
CA ASN A 174 13.33 -16.34 -6.38
C ASN A 174 13.48 -16.92 -4.96
N ASN A 175 12.49 -17.68 -4.47
CA ASN A 175 12.52 -18.25 -3.11
C ASN A 175 12.68 -17.24 -1.96
N SER A 176 12.37 -15.96 -2.20
CA SER A 176 12.33 -14.97 -1.12
C SER A 176 11.22 -15.31 -0.12
N ARG A 177 11.48 -15.02 1.15
CA ARG A 177 10.52 -15.11 2.25
C ARG A 177 9.83 -13.77 2.55
N ASP A 178 10.15 -12.75 1.76
CA ASP A 178 9.70 -11.38 1.98
C ASP A 178 8.50 -11.03 1.09
N ASP A 179 7.75 -10.04 1.56
CA ASP A 179 6.66 -9.38 0.84
C ASP A 179 7.19 -8.30 -0.10
N VAL A 180 6.40 -7.90 -1.08
CA VAL A 180 6.77 -6.82 -1.99
C VAL A 180 6.48 -5.46 -1.38
N SER A 181 7.29 -4.46 -1.75
CA SER A 181 7.01 -3.07 -1.41
C SER A 181 5.92 -2.53 -2.33
N GLY A 182 4.82 -2.07 -1.75
CA GLY A 182 3.72 -1.44 -2.49
C GLY A 182 4.16 -0.24 -3.31
N TYR A 183 5.07 0.58 -2.77
CA TYR A 183 5.65 1.73 -3.48
C TYR A 183 6.37 1.29 -4.77
N ASN A 184 7.17 0.22 -4.69
CA ASN A 184 7.89 -0.31 -5.87
C ASN A 184 6.91 -0.87 -6.92
N CYS A 185 5.81 -1.48 -6.48
CA CYS A 185 4.76 -1.94 -7.37
C CYS A 185 4.09 -0.78 -8.11
N ILE A 186 3.75 0.31 -7.41
CA ILE A 186 3.16 1.51 -8.01
C ILE A 186 4.13 2.11 -9.03
N GLN A 187 5.40 2.26 -8.69
CA GLN A 187 6.41 2.78 -9.63
C GLN A 187 6.54 1.89 -10.88
N SER A 188 6.49 0.57 -10.71
CA SER A 188 6.53 -0.37 -11.83
C SER A 188 5.31 -0.23 -12.75
N VAL A 189 4.12 -0.03 -12.19
CA VAL A 189 2.90 0.20 -12.97
C VAL A 189 2.94 1.56 -13.67
N ALA A 190 3.33 2.62 -12.97
CA ALA A 190 3.48 3.96 -13.53
C ALA A 190 4.49 3.98 -14.69
N GLY A 191 5.64 3.33 -14.54
CA GLY A 191 6.62 3.18 -15.61
C GLY A 191 6.09 2.41 -16.83
N THR A 192 5.19 1.43 -16.61
CA THR A 192 4.52 0.70 -17.72
C THR A 192 3.53 1.59 -18.47
N MET A 193 2.92 2.56 -17.79
CA MET A 193 2.02 3.56 -18.39
C MET A 193 2.78 4.71 -19.07
N GLY A 194 4.10 4.81 -18.88
CA GLY A 194 4.91 5.93 -19.37
C GLY A 194 4.82 7.20 -18.51
N ILE A 195 4.34 7.06 -17.26
CA ILE A 195 4.28 8.15 -16.28
C ILE A 195 5.60 8.10 -15.47
N ASN A 196 6.43 9.12 -15.61
CA ASN A 196 7.70 9.30 -14.87
C ASN A 196 7.52 10.24 -13.68
#